data_AF-A0A562SB43-F1
#
_entry.id   AF-A0A562SB43-F1
#
_cell.length_a   1.000
_cell.length_b   1.000
_cell.length_c   1.000
_cell.angle_alpha   90.00
_cell.angle_beta   90.00
_cell.angle_gamma   90.00
#
_symmetry.space_group_name_H-M   'P 1'
#
loop_
_entity.id
_entity.type
_entity.pdbx_description
1 polymer ?
#
loop_
_entity_poly.entity_id
_entity_poly.type
_entity_poly.pdbx_seq_one_letter_code
_entity_poly.pdbx_strand_id
1 'polypeptide(L)'
;MRTTIKNAVIGLLTLVAVTTGINANATTVNAVTPGAELKMIGRLDNQPVFQLSLNNATNEKYVVVVKDEFGTILYQENVSGVNIKRKYQLNTEELGFVGITIEIISSKDAKPAVFTIENSTRVVEETLIVKQ
;
A
#
# COMPACT_ATOMS: atom_id res chain seq x y z
N MET A 1 -28.01 -1.92 45.02
CA MET A 1 -28.28 -2.24 43.59
C MET A 1 -26.94 -2.60 42.96
N ARG A 2 -26.73 -3.86 42.56
CA ARG A 2 -25.47 -4.35 41.96
C ARG A 2 -25.70 -4.53 40.47
N THR A 3 -25.10 -3.69 39.63
CA THR A 3 -25.18 -3.80 38.18
C THR A 3 -24.02 -4.65 37.67
N THR A 4 -24.30 -5.92 37.40
CA THR A 4 -23.38 -6.84 36.72
C THR A 4 -23.44 -6.54 35.22
N ILE A 5 -22.39 -5.91 34.68
CA ILE A 5 -22.23 -5.72 33.24
C ILE A 5 -21.59 -7.00 32.68
N LYS A 6 -22.31 -7.66 31.77
CA LYS A 6 -21.86 -8.86 31.06
C LYS A 6 -20.93 -8.42 29.92
N ASN A 7 -19.67 -8.83 29.97
CA ASN A 7 -18.71 -8.60 28.89
C ASN A 7 -19.14 -9.37 27.64
N ALA A 8 -19.55 -8.66 26.58
CA ALA A 8 -19.71 -9.22 25.24
C ALA A 8 -18.32 -9.28 24.59
N VAL A 9 -17.74 -10.46 24.50
CA VAL A 9 -16.51 -10.73 23.75
C VAL A 9 -16.87 -10.75 22.26
N ILE A 10 -16.52 -9.69 21.53
CA ILE A 10 -16.53 -9.69 20.06
C ILE A 10 -15.16 -10.22 19.60
N GLY A 11 -15.13 -11.48 19.17
CA GLY A 11 -13.94 -12.11 18.63
C GLY A 11 -13.64 -11.58 17.22
N LEU A 12 -12.48 -10.96 17.04
CA LEU A 12 -11.93 -10.61 15.74
C LEU A 12 -11.27 -11.86 15.13
N LEU A 13 -11.87 -12.44 14.07
CA LEU A 13 -11.24 -13.52 13.33
C LEU A 13 -10.17 -12.93 12.39
N THR A 14 -8.90 -13.11 12.74
CA THR A 14 -7.77 -12.87 11.84
C THR A 14 -7.45 -14.13 11.05
N LEU A 15 -7.77 -14.13 9.75
CA LEU A 15 -7.45 -15.24 8.86
C LEU A 15 -6.00 -15.08 8.34
N VAL A 16 -5.06 -15.81 8.92
CA VAL A 16 -3.67 -15.86 8.46
C VAL A 16 -3.56 -16.95 7.39
N ALA A 17 -3.50 -16.56 6.12
CA ALA A 17 -3.19 -17.46 5.02
C ALA A 17 -1.67 -17.46 4.77
N VAL A 18 -1.02 -18.60 5.05
CA VAL A 18 0.38 -18.85 4.70
C VAL A 18 0.42 -19.43 3.29
N THR A 19 0.81 -18.64 2.29
CA THR A 19 1.08 -19.13 0.94
C THR A 19 2.55 -18.90 0.59
N THR A 20 3.31 -19.99 0.46
CA THR A 20 4.66 -19.97 -0.10
C THR A 20 4.58 -19.92 -1.62
N GLY A 21 4.79 -18.75 -2.20
CA GLY A 21 4.91 -18.56 -3.64
C GLY A 21 6.06 -17.60 -3.93
N ILE A 22 7.21 -18.15 -4.29
CA ILE A 22 8.35 -17.42 -4.86
C ILE A 22 8.12 -17.31 -6.36
N ASN A 23 8.01 -16.08 -6.87
CA ASN A 23 8.37 -15.67 -8.23
C ASN A 23 8.20 -14.14 -8.34
N ALA A 24 9.28 -13.40 -8.56
CA ALA A 24 9.21 -12.05 -9.11
C ALA A 24 10.55 -11.65 -9.75
N ASN A 25 10.51 -11.40 -11.07
CA ASN A 25 11.55 -10.69 -11.80
C ASN A 25 11.58 -9.22 -11.34
N ALA A 26 12.73 -8.76 -10.87
CA ALA A 26 12.93 -7.40 -10.39
C ALA A 26 13.38 -6.48 -11.52
N THR A 27 12.55 -5.48 -11.86
CA THR A 27 13.02 -4.25 -12.49
C THR A 27 13.61 -3.38 -11.39
N THR A 28 14.89 -3.06 -11.52
CA THR A 28 15.70 -2.32 -10.55
C THR A 28 15.18 -0.91 -10.35
N VAL A 29 14.72 -0.59 -9.15
CA VAL A 29 14.64 0.79 -8.63
C VAL A 29 15.57 0.87 -7.43
N ASN A 30 16.42 1.89 -7.46
CA ASN A 30 17.55 2.13 -6.56
C ASN A 30 17.25 1.84 -5.08
N ALA A 31 18.14 1.05 -4.47
CA ALA A 31 18.35 0.83 -3.03
C ALA A 31 17.27 1.39 -2.10
N VAL A 32 16.12 0.71 -2.06
CA VAL A 32 15.14 0.90 -1.01
C VAL A 32 15.69 0.23 0.25
N THR A 33 15.64 0.96 1.36
CA THR A 33 15.77 0.47 2.74
C THR A 33 15.26 -0.97 2.84
N PRO A 34 16.03 -1.94 3.38
CA PRO A 34 15.70 -3.35 3.25
C PRO A 34 14.38 -3.63 4.00
N GLY A 35 13.27 -3.74 3.26
CA GLY A 35 12.01 -4.18 3.83
C GLY A 35 10.76 -3.72 3.11
N ALA A 36 10.70 -2.47 2.63
CA ALA A 36 9.45 -1.92 2.10
C ALA A 36 9.29 -2.17 0.59
N GLU A 37 8.20 -2.82 0.20
CA GLU A 37 7.79 -3.03 -1.19
C GLU A 37 6.35 -2.58 -1.38
N LEU A 38 6.08 -1.80 -2.42
CA LEU A 38 4.73 -1.41 -2.83
C LEU A 38 4.41 -2.00 -4.20
N LYS A 39 3.29 -2.71 -4.32
CA LYS A 39 2.82 -3.31 -5.58
C LYS A 39 1.35 -3.03 -5.81
N MET A 40 0.96 -2.67 -7.02
CA MET A 40 -0.45 -2.69 -7.42
C MET A 40 -0.89 -4.15 -7.54
N ILE A 41 -1.89 -4.56 -6.77
CA ILE A 41 -2.37 -5.95 -6.71
C ILE A 41 -3.69 -6.17 -7.44
N GLY A 42 -4.31 -5.11 -7.97
CA GLY A 42 -5.52 -5.19 -8.76
C GLY A 42 -6.39 -3.94 -8.63
N ARG A 43 -7.68 -4.11 -8.91
CA ARG A 43 -8.71 -3.08 -8.73
C ARG A 43 -9.88 -3.66 -7.96
N LEU A 44 -10.51 -2.84 -7.13
CA LEU A 44 -11.77 -3.12 -6.45
C LEU A 44 -12.70 -1.94 -6.74
N ASP A 45 -13.92 -2.22 -7.21
CA ASP A 45 -14.89 -1.19 -7.60
C ASP A 45 -14.29 -0.14 -8.55
N ASN A 46 -13.54 -0.61 -9.55
CA ASN A 46 -12.77 0.20 -10.52
C ASN A 46 -11.59 1.02 -9.95
N GLN A 47 -11.39 1.01 -8.63
CA GLN A 47 -10.36 1.77 -7.93
C GLN A 47 -9.09 0.93 -7.74
N PRO A 48 -7.87 1.49 -7.96
CA PRO A 48 -6.64 0.72 -7.83
C PRO A 48 -6.36 0.35 -6.38
N VAL A 49 -5.88 -0.88 -6.17
CA VAL A 49 -5.49 -1.41 -4.86
C VAL A 49 -4.01 -1.69 -4.85
N PHE A 50 -3.31 -1.12 -3.86
CA PHE A 50 -1.89 -1.30 -3.62
C PHE A 50 -1.65 -2.12 -2.37
N GLN A 51 -0.67 -3.00 -2.39
CA GLN A 51 -0.17 -3.72 -1.23
C GLN A 51 1.21 -3.20 -0.85
N LEU A 52 1.32 -2.70 0.37
CA LEU A 52 2.59 -2.47 1.04
C LEU A 52 2.99 -3.75 1.77
N SER A 53 4.21 -4.21 1.54
CA SER A 53 4.84 -5.30 2.28
C SER A 53 6.08 -4.75 2.98
N LEU A 54 6.16 -4.95 4.29
CA LEU A 54 7.32 -4.59 5.12
C LEU A 54 7.96 -5.91 5.58
N ASN A 55 9.08 -6.28 4.97
CA ASN A 55 9.82 -7.52 5.22
C ASN A 55 10.75 -7.39 6.44
N ASN A 56 10.20 -6.95 7.56
CA ASN A 56 10.95 -6.69 8.78
C ASN A 56 11.05 -7.93 9.65
N ALA A 57 12.26 -8.23 10.13
CA ALA A 57 12.57 -9.47 10.86
C ALA A 57 12.22 -9.42 12.36
N THR A 58 12.07 -8.23 12.94
CA THR A 58 11.75 -8.03 14.36
C THR A 58 10.46 -7.23 14.51
N ASN A 59 9.87 -7.23 15.70
CA ASN A 59 8.68 -6.44 15.97
C ASN A 59 9.01 -4.93 15.90
N GLU A 60 8.78 -4.34 14.73
CA GLU A 60 9.10 -2.95 14.43
C GLU A 60 7.84 -2.11 14.32
N LYS A 61 8.00 -0.80 14.55
CA LYS A 61 6.92 0.17 14.44
C LYS A 61 7.21 1.09 13.26
N TYR A 62 6.20 1.26 12.41
CA TYR A 62 6.24 2.15 11.27
C TYR A 62 5.08 3.13 11.31
N VAL A 63 5.30 4.31 10.76
CA VAL A 63 4.24 5.24 10.39
C VAL A 63 4.13 5.21 8.87
N VAL A 64 2.94 4.91 8.37
CA VAL A 64 2.62 5.02 6.95
C VAL A 64 1.88 6.33 6.74
N VAL A 65 2.37 7.19 5.86
CA VAL A 65 1.76 8.48 5.54
C VAL A 65 1.47 8.52 4.04
N VAL A 66 0.23 8.82 3.68
CA VAL A 66 -0.21 9.01 2.29
C VAL A 66 -0.48 10.49 2.09
N LYS A 67 0.13 11.07 1.06
CA LYS A 67 0.03 12.49 0.72
C LYS A 67 -0.40 12.70 -0.73
N ASP A 68 -1.03 13.83 -0.99
CA ASP A 68 -1.24 14.33 -2.34
C ASP A 68 0.04 14.99 -2.92
N GLU A 69 -0.07 15.49 -4.14
CA GLU A 69 1.03 16.15 -4.86
C GLU A 69 1.50 17.47 -4.23
N PHE A 70 0.67 18.09 -3.38
CA PHE A 70 0.99 19.31 -2.64
C PHE A 70 1.58 19.01 -1.25
N GLY A 71 1.69 17.74 -0.88
CA GLY A 71 2.18 17.29 0.42
C GLY A 71 1.12 17.28 1.53
N THR A 72 -0.15 17.48 1.19
CA THR A 72 -1.27 17.36 2.15
C THR A 72 -1.42 15.91 2.57
N ILE A 73 -1.50 15.65 3.88
CA ILE A 73 -1.72 14.28 4.39
C ILE A 73 -3.18 13.89 4.17
N LEU A 74 -3.38 12.88 3.32
CA LEU A 74 -4.69 12.29 3.03
C LEU A 74 -5.01 11.15 4.00
N TYR A 75 -3.98 10.41 4.43
CA TYR A 75 -4.13 9.29 5.34
C TYR A 75 -2.85 9.05 6.13
N GLN A 76 -2.99 8.59 7.38
CA GLN A 76 -1.86 8.18 8.21
C GLN A 76 -2.25 7.01 9.11
N GLU A 77 -1.36 6.03 9.24
CA GLU A 77 -1.52 4.95 10.21
C GLU A 77 -0.21 4.57 10.90
N ASN A 78 -0.34 4.02 12.11
CA ASN A 78 0.75 3.38 12.83
C ASN A 78 0.59 1.87 12.70
N VAL A 79 1.63 1.17 12.24
CA VAL A 79 1.64 -0.29 12.13
C VAL A 79 2.81 -0.88 12.90
N SER A 80 2.59 -2.04 13.51
CA SER A 80 3.65 -2.75 14.22
C SER A 80 3.51 -4.26 14.09
N GLY A 81 4.63 -4.96 14.04
CA GLY A 81 4.65 -6.41 13.90
C GLY A 81 5.89 -6.89 13.17
N VAL A 82 5.82 -8.09 12.61
CA VAL A 82 6.86 -8.75 11.79
C VAL A 82 6.22 -9.07 10.44
N ASN A 83 6.94 -8.89 9.33
CA ASN A 83 6.45 -9.18 7.97
C ASN A 83 5.07 -8.56 7.68
N ILE A 84 4.93 -7.25 7.94
CA ILE A 84 3.65 -6.56 7.89
C ILE A 84 3.17 -6.45 6.43
N LYS A 85 1.87 -6.69 6.19
CA LYS A 85 1.22 -6.45 4.90
C LYS A 85 0.00 -5.55 5.08
N ARG A 86 -0.10 -4.47 4.31
CA ARG A 86 -1.22 -3.53 4.30
C ARG A 86 -1.73 -3.34 2.88
N LYS A 87 -3.04 -3.21 2.73
CA LYS A 87 -3.69 -2.96 1.44
C LYS A 87 -4.39 -1.62 1.51
N TYR A 88 -4.21 -0.80 0.46
CA TYR A 88 -4.82 0.51 0.32
C TYR A 88 -5.55 0.56 -1.01
N GLN A 89 -6.85 0.87 -0.97
CA GLN A 89 -7.62 1.22 -2.14
C GLN A 89 -7.62 2.74 -2.26
N LEU A 90 -7.17 3.26 -3.39
CA LEU A 90 -7.09 4.71 -3.60
C LEU A 90 -8.39 5.21 -4.21
N ASN A 91 -9.05 6.19 -3.60
CA ASN A 91 -10.24 6.81 -4.18
C ASN A 91 -9.88 7.76 -5.32
N THR A 92 -9.76 7.26 -6.55
CA THR A 92 -9.27 8.05 -7.68
C THR A 92 -10.31 9.01 -8.26
N GLU A 93 -11.58 8.82 -7.95
CA GLU A 93 -12.66 9.73 -8.37
C GLU A 93 -12.62 11.02 -7.55
N GLU A 94 -12.31 10.91 -6.25
CA GLU A 94 -12.26 12.05 -5.33
C GLU A 94 -10.90 12.76 -5.35
N LEU A 95 -9.81 12.00 -5.36
CA LEU A 95 -8.45 12.54 -5.26
C LEU A 95 -7.92 13.05 -6.60
N GLY A 96 -8.60 12.74 -7.70
CA GLY A 96 -8.00 12.79 -9.02
C GLY A 96 -6.88 11.74 -9.16
N PHE A 97 -6.37 11.58 -10.37
CA PHE A 97 -5.35 10.57 -10.67
C PHE A 97 -3.95 11.20 -10.73
N VAL A 98 -3.58 12.02 -9.72
CA VAL A 98 -2.35 12.82 -9.74
C VAL A 98 -1.52 12.63 -8.46
N GLY A 99 -0.22 12.35 -8.65
CA GLY A 99 0.88 12.54 -7.70
C GLY A 99 0.69 12.05 -6.26
N ILE A 100 0.23 10.81 -6.03
CA ILE A 100 0.13 10.27 -4.67
C ILE A 100 1.50 9.80 -4.18
N THR A 101 1.87 10.24 -2.98
CA THR A 101 3.10 9.82 -2.30
C THR A 101 2.77 8.97 -1.07
N ILE A 102 3.42 7.82 -0.94
CA ILE A 102 3.36 6.97 0.25
C ILE A 102 4.74 6.96 0.91
N GLU A 103 4.82 7.48 2.13
CA GLU A 103 6.02 7.51 2.96
C GLU A 103 5.93 6.46 4.08
N ILE A 104 6.97 5.65 4.21
CA ILE A 104 7.12 4.66 5.26
C ILE A 104 8.23 5.13 6.18
N ILE A 105 7.85 5.57 7.38
CA ILE A 105 8.79 6.06 8.39
C ILE A 105 9.02 4.98 9.42
N SER A 106 10.27 4.57 9.57
CA SER A 106 10.73 3.66 10.62
C SER A 106 11.38 4.46 11.74
N SER A 107 11.23 4.00 12.98
CA SER A 107 11.98 4.57 14.11
C SER A 107 13.47 4.20 14.10
N LYS A 108 13.85 3.17 13.33
CA LYS A 108 15.23 2.68 13.24
C LYS A 108 16.00 3.26 12.06
N ASP A 109 15.30 3.63 10.98
CA ASP A 109 15.93 4.12 9.75
C ASP A 109 16.00 5.64 9.73
N ALA A 110 17.14 6.18 9.30
CA ALA A 110 17.35 7.63 9.25
C ALA A 110 16.54 8.32 8.14
N LYS A 111 16.07 7.57 7.14
CA LYS A 111 15.33 8.10 6.00
C LYS A 111 14.08 7.27 5.73
N PRO A 112 12.93 7.90 5.42
CA PRO A 112 11.74 7.18 5.03
C PRO A 112 11.93 6.49 3.67
N ALA A 113 11.27 5.35 3.49
CA ALA A 113 11.07 4.79 2.15
C ALA A 113 9.88 5.54 1.52
N VAL A 114 10.07 6.05 0.30
CA VAL A 114 9.07 6.90 -0.37
C VAL A 114 8.69 6.26 -1.70
N PHE A 115 7.39 6.10 -1.93
CA PHE A 115 6.82 5.59 -3.17
C PHE A 115 5.92 6.66 -3.78
N THR A 116 6.21 7.05 -5.02
CA THR A 116 5.34 7.94 -5.79
C THR A 116 4.54 7.11 -6.78
N ILE A 117 3.21 7.28 -6.77
CA ILE A 117 2.29 6.65 -7.70
C ILE A 117 1.94 7.70 -8.76
N GLU A 118 2.50 7.52 -9.95
CA GLU A 118 2.20 8.33 -11.12
C GLU A 118 1.48 7.48 -12.17
N ASN A 119 0.58 8.11 -12.94
CA ASN A 119 -0.09 7.44 -14.05
C ASN A 119 0.60 7.77 -15.37
N SER A 120 1.12 6.74 -16.01
CA SER A 120 1.54 6.77 -17.41
C SER A 120 0.41 6.20 -18.27
N THR A 121 -0.51 7.06 -18.72
CA THR A 121 -1.46 6.67 -19.77
C THR A 121 -0.76 6.74 -21.13
N ARG A 122 -0.42 5.59 -21.72
CA ARG A 122 0.02 5.53 -23.12
C ARG A 122 -1.21 5.37 -24.01
N VAL A 123 -1.61 6.44 -24.68
CA VAL A 123 -2.60 6.36 -25.77
C VAL A 123 -1.91 5.70 -26.96
N VAL A 124 -2.41 4.54 -27.38
CA VAL A 124 -1.96 3.86 -28.61
C VAL A 124 -3.06 4.06 -29.65
N GLU A 125 -2.76 4.84 -30.69
CA GLU A 125 -3.65 5.01 -31.84
C GLU A 125 -3.31 3.94 -32.88
N GLU A 126 -4.27 3.06 -33.17
CA GLU A 126 -4.12 2.00 -34.17
C GLU A 126 -4.88 2.37 -35.44
N THR A 127 -4.15 2.63 -36.53
CA THR A 127 -4.73 2.94 -37.84
C THR A 127 -4.75 1.69 -38.72
N LEU A 128 -5.95 1.23 -39.06
CA LEU A 128 -6.15 0.14 -40.02
C LEU A 128 -6.18 0.71 -41.45
N ILE A 129 -5.23 0.29 -42.29
CA ILE A 129 -5.24 0.62 -43.72
C ILE A 129 -5.95 -0.52 -44.46
N VAL A 130 -7.15 -0.24 -44.98
CA VAL A 130 -7.90 -1.15 -45.86
C VAL A 130 -7.71 -0.71 -47.30
N LYS A 131 -7.24 -1.62 -48.15
CA LYS A 131 -7.10 -1.40 -49.60
C LYS A 131 -8.48 -1.50 -50.27
N GLN A 132 -8.79 -0.54 -51.14
CA GLN A 132 -9.96 -0.56 -52.04
C GLN A 132 -9.71 -1.51 -53.22
#